data_AF-A0AAW5CPN9-F1
#
_entry.id   AF-A0AAW5CPN9-F1
#
_cell.length_a   1.000
_cell.length_b   1.000
_cell.length_c   1.000
_cell.angle_alpha   90.00
_cell.angle_beta   90.00
_cell.angle_gamma   90.00
#
_symmetry.space_group_name_H-M   'P 1'
#
loop_
_entity.id
_entity.type
_entity.pdbx_description
1 polymer ?
#
loop_
_entity_poly.entity_id
_entity_poly.type
_entity_poly.pdbx_seq_one_letter_code
_entity_poly.pdbx_strand_id
1 'polypeptide(L)'
;MKEELTLLLNSFQSTFTEEELDEVWDFIQVNEYKLALETICAIFFEESKPITRKQLDSIKTVAQNMTIDPEKWERLEAQVS
;
A
#
# COMPACT_ATOMS: atom_id res chain seq x y z
N MET A 1 3.94 0.55 8.13
CA MET A 1 3.76 -0.20 6.86
C MET A 1 2.77 -1.35 6.89
N LYS A 2 2.97 -2.45 7.64
CA LYS A 2 2.02 -3.58 7.65
C LYS A 2 0.59 -3.15 7.98
N GLU A 3 0.40 -2.36 9.04
CA GLU A 3 -0.91 -1.86 9.47
C GLU A 3 -1.56 -0.95 8.42
N GLU A 4 -0.80 -0.01 7.85
CA GLU A 4 -1.27 0.89 6.80
C GLU A 4 -1.72 0.14 5.55
N LEU A 5 -0.96 -0.86 5.10
CA LEU A 5 -1.34 -1.72 3.98
C LEU A 5 -2.55 -2.59 4.30
N THR A 6 -2.67 -3.08 5.53
CA THR A 6 -3.84 -3.87 5.96
C THR A 6 -5.10 -3.01 5.94
N LEU A 7 -5.01 -1.78 6.45
CA LEU A 7 -6.11 -0.81 6.40
C LEU A 7 -6.48 -0.42 4.97
N LEU A 8 -5.47 -0.24 4.12
CA LEU A 8 -5.66 0.03 2.69
C LEU A 8 -6.38 -1.15 2.01
N LEU A 9 -5.92 -2.38 2.24
CA LEU A 9 -6.50 -3.60 1.67
C LEU A 9 -7.94 -3.81 2.12
N ASN A 10 -8.24 -3.57 3.41
CA ASN A 10 -9.61 -3.61 3.93
C ASN A 10 -10.53 -2.60 3.24
N SER A 11 -10.01 -1.46 2.77
CA SER A 11 -10.80 -0.48 2.03
C SER A 11 -11.18 -0.93 0.62
N PHE A 12 -10.60 -2.03 0.12
CA PHE A 12 -10.86 -2.60 -1.20
C PHE A 12 -11.71 -3.87 -1.18
N GLN A 13 -12.18 -4.34 -0.01
CA GLN A 13 -12.99 -5.57 0.11
C GLN A 13 -14.24 -5.62 -0.77
N SER A 14 -14.82 -4.46 -1.12
CA SER A 14 -15.99 -4.38 -2.02
C SER A 14 -15.62 -4.29 -3.50
N THR A 15 -14.34 -4.11 -3.82
CA THR A 15 -13.82 -3.93 -5.18
C THR A 15 -13.01 -5.14 -5.63
N PHE A 16 -12.22 -5.72 -4.72
CA PHE A 16 -11.36 -6.86 -4.99
C PHE A 16 -12.10 -8.17 -4.68
N THR A 17 -11.70 -9.24 -5.36
CA THR A 17 -12.17 -10.60 -5.05
C THR A 17 -11.42 -11.14 -3.83
N GLU A 18 -11.91 -12.22 -3.22
CA GLU A 18 -11.18 -12.89 -2.13
C GLU A 18 -9.78 -13.35 -2.58
N GLU A 19 -9.65 -13.92 -3.77
CA GLU A 19 -8.36 -14.38 -4.32
C GLU A 19 -7.34 -13.22 -4.48
N GLU A 20 -7.78 -12.07 -4.98
CA GLU A 20 -6.93 -10.88 -5.12
C GLU A 20 -6.53 -10.28 -3.77
N LEU A 21 -7.44 -10.32 -2.79
CA LEU A 21 -7.15 -9.88 -1.43
C LEU A 21 -6.12 -10.80 -0.77
N ASP A 22 -6.25 -12.11 -0.95
CA ASP A 22 -5.35 -13.12 -0.43
C ASP A 22 -3.95 -12.99 -1.04
N GLU A 23 -3.85 -12.78 -2.36
CA GLU A 23 -2.56 -12.55 -3.04
C GLU A 23 -1.80 -11.35 -2.45
N VAL A 24 -2.48 -10.21 -2.27
CA VAL A 24 -1.87 -9.03 -1.66
C VAL A 24 -1.51 -9.30 -0.19
N TRP A 25 -2.36 -10.04 0.52
CA TRP A 25 -2.14 -10.37 1.93
C TRP A 25 -0.89 -11.24 2.14
N ASP A 26 -0.62 -12.17 1.23
CA ASP A 26 0.56 -13.02 1.27
C ASP A 26 1.85 -12.19 1.24
N PHE A 27 1.93 -11.17 0.37
CA PHE A 27 3.06 -10.23 0.33
C PHE A 27 3.17 -9.41 1.63
N ILE A 28 2.06 -8.98 2.20
CA ILE A 28 2.04 -8.28 3.50
C ILE A 28 2.58 -9.19 4.61
N GLN A 29 2.29 -10.49 4.60
CA GLN A 29 2.74 -11.42 5.64
C GLN A 29 4.26 -11.64 5.61
N VAL A 30 4.87 -11.63 4.44
CA VAL A 30 6.32 -11.81 4.28
C VAL A 30 7.12 -10.50 4.25
N ASN A 31 6.48 -9.38 4.61
CA ASN A 31 7.06 -8.03 4.65
C ASN A 31 7.48 -7.46 3.29
N GLU A 32 6.98 -8.02 2.19
CA GLU A 32 7.18 -7.52 0.82
C GLU A 32 6.20 -6.36 0.53
N TYR A 33 6.28 -5.29 1.32
CA TYR A 33 5.28 -4.22 1.32
C TYR A 33 5.23 -3.44 0.01
N LYS A 34 6.40 -3.22 -0.62
CA LYS A 34 6.45 -2.56 -1.92
C LYS A 34 5.74 -3.39 -2.98
N LEU A 35 6.02 -4.70 -3.00
CA LEU A 35 5.37 -5.63 -3.92
C LEU A 35 3.86 -5.69 -3.65
N ALA A 36 3.43 -5.75 -2.39
CA ALA A 36 2.01 -5.68 -2.04
C ALA A 36 1.31 -4.44 -2.62
N LEU A 37 1.95 -3.26 -2.55
CA LEU A 37 1.39 -2.02 -3.12
C LEU A 37 1.41 -2.03 -4.66
N GLU A 38 2.45 -2.58 -5.27
CA GLU A 38 2.54 -2.76 -6.73
C GLU A 38 1.44 -3.71 -7.22
N THR A 39 1.20 -4.83 -6.53
CA THR A 39 0.12 -5.78 -6.84
C THR A 39 -1.26 -5.13 -6.72
N ILE A 40 -1.51 -4.32 -5.68
CA ILE A 40 -2.76 -3.54 -5.57
C ILE A 40 -2.98 -2.68 -6.83
N CYS A 41 -1.94 -1.97 -7.28
CA CYS A 41 -2.03 -1.11 -8.46
C CYS A 41 -2.23 -1.92 -9.74
N ALA A 42 -1.57 -3.08 -9.86
CA ALA A 42 -1.70 -4.00 -10.98
C ALA A 42 -3.14 -4.51 -11.10
N ILE A 43 -3.76 -4.97 -10.00
CA ILE A 43 -5.16 -5.45 -10.00
C ILE A 43 -6.12 -4.38 -10.54
N PHE A 44 -5.99 -3.13 -10.11
CA PHE A 44 -6.82 -2.05 -10.64
C PHE A 44 -6.65 -1.85 -12.16
N PHE A 45 -5.42 -1.96 -12.67
CA PHE A 45 -5.09 -1.73 -14.08
C PHE A 45 -5.43 -2.92 -14.97
N GLU A 46 -5.00 -4.12 -14.59
CA GLU A 46 -5.11 -5.35 -15.38
C GLU A 46 -6.55 -5.87 -15.40
N GLU A 47 -7.23 -5.86 -14.25
CA GLU A 47 -8.63 -6.28 -14.14
C GLU A 47 -9.62 -5.14 -14.45
N SER A 48 -9.13 -3.98 -14.90
CA SER A 48 -9.93 -2.80 -15.28
C SER A 48 -10.94 -2.38 -14.20
N LYS A 49 -10.55 -2.48 -12.92
CA LYS A 49 -11.48 -2.24 -11.80
C LYS A 49 -11.77 -0.75 -11.63
N PRO A 50 -13.02 -0.38 -11.28
CA PRO A 50 -13.34 1.00 -11.00
C PRO A 50 -12.59 1.46 -9.74
N ILE A 51 -11.92 2.61 -9.84
CA ILE A 51 -11.23 3.24 -8.72
C ILE A 51 -11.88 4.59 -8.39
N THR A 52 -12.27 4.75 -7.13
CA THR A 52 -12.78 6.04 -6.64
C THR A 52 -11.64 6.98 -6.30
N ARG A 53 -11.93 8.29 -6.27
CA ARG A 53 -10.92 9.29 -5.87
C ARG A 53 -10.37 9.04 -4.46
N LYS A 54 -11.24 8.64 -3.53
CA LYS A 54 -10.86 8.31 -2.14
C LYS A 54 -9.87 7.15 -2.09
N GLN A 55 -10.14 6.06 -2.83
CA GLN A 55 -9.24 4.91 -2.92
C GLN A 55 -7.88 5.30 -3.51
N LEU A 56 -7.88 6.09 -4.59
CA LEU A 56 -6.65 6.59 -5.20
C LEU A 56 -5.83 7.46 -4.23
N ASP A 57 -6.48 8.34 -3.47
CA ASP A 57 -5.79 9.17 -2.48
C ASP A 57 -5.23 8.31 -1.33
N SER A 58 -5.94 7.25 -0.89
CA SER A 58 -5.41 6.29 0.09
C SER A 58 -4.17 5.53 -0.41
N ILE A 59 -4.16 5.08 -1.68
CA ILE A 59 -2.99 4.44 -2.29
C ILE A 59 -1.80 5.40 -2.29
N LYS A 60 -2.02 6.67 -2.67
CA LYS A 60 -0.96 7.69 -2.69
C LYS A 60 -0.36 7.96 -1.32
N THR A 61 -1.18 8.05 -0.28
CA THR A 61 -0.69 8.25 1.09
C THR A 61 0.23 7.11 1.52
N VAL A 62 -0.18 5.86 1.28
CA VAL A 62 0.64 4.69 1.62
C VAL A 62 1.93 4.65 0.78
N ALA A 63 1.84 4.97 -0.52
CA ALA A 63 3.01 5.06 -1.40
C ALA A 63 4.02 6.12 -0.91
N GLN A 64 3.53 7.29 -0.48
CA GLN A 64 4.38 8.36 0.05
C GLN A 64 5.12 7.94 1.32
N ASN A 65 4.44 7.23 2.22
CA ASN A 65 5.05 6.69 3.44
C ASN A 65 6.09 5.60 3.14
N MET A 66 5.96 4.86 2.04
CA MET A 66 6.99 3.91 1.59
C MET A 66 8.25 4.59 1.03
N THR A 67 8.16 5.85 0.60
CA THR A 67 9.29 6.58 -0.01
C THR A 67 10.29 7.15 1.00
N ILE A 68 10.02 7.11 2.30
CA ILE A 68 10.97 7.53 3.32
C ILE A 68 11.24 6.34 4.24
N ASP A 69 12.48 5.88 4.20
CA ASP A 69 13.05 5.05 5.25
C ASP A 69 13.04 5.88 6.55
N PRO A 70 12.26 5.50 7.58
CA PRO A 70 12.13 6.29 8.81
C PRO A 70 13.48 6.53 9.49
N GLU A 71 14.45 5.62 9.34
CA GLU A 71 15.81 5.80 9.86
C GLU A 71 16.55 6.94 9.15
N LYS A 72 16.25 7.19 7.87
CA LYS A 72 16.76 8.35 7.12
C LYS A 72 16.07 9.64 7.55
N TRP A 73 14.81 9.58 7.96
CA TRP A 73 14.09 10.74 8.51
C TRP A 73 14.64 11.14 9.88
N GLU A 74 14.81 10.19 10.80
CA GLU A 74 15.43 10.45 12.11
C GLU A 74 16.87 10.97 11.98
N ARG A 75 17.66 10.44 11.04
CA ARG A 75 19.01 10.95 10.74
C ARG A 75 19.02 12.36 10.15
N LEU A 76 17.97 12.77 9.43
CA LEU A 76 17.81 14.13 8.90
C LEU A 76 17.38 15.10 10.01
N GLU A 77 16.44 14.70 10.86
CA GLU A 77 16.01 15.49 12.02
C GLU A 77 17.16 15.70 13.02
N ALA A 78 18.00 14.69 13.24
CA ALA A 78 19.18 14.78 14.10
C ALA A 78 20.31 15.68 13.57
N GLN A 79 20.25 16.11 12.29
CA GLN A 79 21.23 17.01 11.66
C GLN A 79 20.83 18.48 11.68
N VAL A 80 19.57 18.78 11.99
CA VAL A 80 19.10 20.16 12.14
C VAL A 80 19.27 20.55 13.60
N SER A 81 20.28 21.38 13.86
CA SER A 81 20.49 22.13 15.11
C SER A 81 19.78 23.49 15.04
#